data_AF-A0A0E3SS29-F1
#
_entry.id   AF-A0A0E3SS29-F1
#
_cell.length_a   1.000
_cell.length_b   1.000
_cell.length_c   1.000
_cell.angle_alpha   90.00
_cell.angle_beta   90.00
_cell.angle_gamma   90.00
#
_symmetry.space_group_name_H-M   'P 1'
#
loop_
_entity.id
_entity.type
_entity.pdbx_description
1 polymer ?
#
loop_
_entity_poly.entity_id
_entity_poly.type
_entity_poly.pdbx_seq_one_letter_code
_entity_poly.pdbx_strand_id
1 'polypeptide(L)'
;MTKGDLEEKMGCDVSESITILKECGLLESQWHMPEPGKKPEKEYHSSYSKVQSNFQCSFEDLSDIIMLTFHPYDEIKDLIEELEELVEKGNHSMSSLTRSMNKSPIYVRALARRSPKLTVMGQRLKINEETE
;
A
#
# COMPACT_ATOMS: atom_id res chain seq x y z
N MET A 1 12.86 -3.57 17.83
CA MET A 1 11.64 -4.17 18.44
C MET A 1 11.12 -5.26 17.53
N THR A 2 10.79 -6.43 18.07
CA THR A 2 10.13 -7.51 17.34
C THR A 2 8.66 -7.16 17.07
N LYS A 3 7.99 -7.95 16.22
CA LYS A 3 6.53 -7.82 16.05
C LYS A 3 5.79 -7.99 17.38
N GLY A 4 6.18 -8.99 18.19
CA GLY A 4 5.57 -9.25 19.50
C GLY A 4 5.73 -8.08 20.46
N ASP A 5 6.92 -7.46 20.53
CA ASP A 5 7.15 -6.28 21.37
C ASP A 5 6.25 -5.10 20.97
N LEU A 6 5.98 -4.96 19.66
CA LEU A 6 5.14 -3.90 19.12
C LEU A 6 3.65 -4.17 19.44
N GLU A 7 3.17 -5.41 19.30
CA GLU A 7 1.80 -5.80 19.65
C GLU A 7 1.54 -5.62 21.15
N GLU A 8 2.48 -6.02 22.02
CA GLU A 8 2.37 -5.83 23.46
C GLU A 8 2.26 -4.34 23.82
N LYS A 9 3.07 -3.50 23.18
CA LYS A 9 3.08 -2.05 23.44
C LYS A 9 1.85 -1.32 22.91
N MET A 10 1.32 -1.75 21.76
CA MET A 10 0.19 -1.09 21.10
C MET A 10 -1.17 -1.65 21.52
N GLY A 11 -1.21 -2.89 22.02
CA GLY A 11 -2.44 -3.56 22.42
C GLY A 11 -3.33 -3.98 21.24
N CYS A 12 -2.78 -4.06 20.03
CA CYS A 12 -3.50 -4.44 18.81
C CYS A 12 -2.56 -5.16 17.83
N ASP A 13 -3.14 -5.79 16.79
CA ASP A 13 -2.34 -6.34 15.69
C ASP A 13 -1.66 -5.20 14.91
N VAL A 14 -0.35 -5.34 14.74
CA VAL A 14 0.51 -4.35 14.07
C VAL A 14 0.94 -4.79 12.68
N SER A 15 0.48 -5.96 12.20
CA SER A 15 0.91 -6.55 10.92
C SER A 15 0.75 -5.59 9.75
N GLU A 16 -0.42 -4.98 9.61
CA GLU A 16 -0.72 -4.04 8.53
C GLU A 16 0.12 -2.76 8.65
N SER A 17 0.26 -2.22 9.87
CA SER A 17 1.09 -1.04 10.13
C SER A 17 2.55 -1.28 9.76
N ILE A 18 3.10 -2.45 10.11
CA ILE A 18 4.46 -2.84 9.73
C ILE A 18 4.61 -2.90 8.20
N THR A 19 3.66 -3.51 7.50
CA THR A 19 3.67 -3.60 6.04
C THR A 19 3.66 -2.22 5.40
N ILE A 20 2.72 -1.35 5.78
CA ILE A 20 2.59 0.01 5.24
C ILE A 20 3.87 0.82 5.50
N LEU A 21 4.38 0.80 6.72
CA LEU A 21 5.56 1.60 7.07
C LEU A 21 6.82 1.09 6.37
N LYS A 22 6.94 -0.21 6.12
CA LYS A 22 8.02 -0.78 5.29
C LYS A 22 7.89 -0.35 3.83
N GLU A 23 6.69 -0.39 3.26
CA GLU A 23 6.44 0.07 1.89
C GLU A 23 6.73 1.56 1.71
N CYS A 24 6.48 2.37 2.75
CA CYS A 24 6.83 3.79 2.78
C CYS A 24 8.33 4.05 3.02
N GLY A 25 9.16 3.02 3.22
CA GLY A 25 10.58 3.18 3.55
C GLY A 25 10.84 3.83 4.91
N LEU A 26 9.86 3.73 5.82
CA LEU A 26 9.94 4.28 7.18
C LEU A 26 10.43 3.25 8.20
N LEU A 27 10.27 1.97 7.88
CA LEU A 27 10.78 0.85 8.67
C LEU A 27 11.75 -0.01 7.85
N GLU A 28 12.84 -0.38 8.50
CA GLU A 28 13.75 -1.44 8.06
C GLU A 28 13.57 -2.67 8.95
N SER A 29 13.90 -3.84 8.40
CA SER A 29 13.83 -5.10 9.13
C SER A 29 15.13 -5.88 9.00
N GLN A 30 15.65 -6.36 10.12
CA GLN A 30 16.85 -7.21 10.18
C GLN A 30 16.53 -8.51 10.91
N TRP A 31 17.24 -9.58 10.55
CA TRP A 31 17.16 -10.83 11.30
C TRP A 31 17.93 -10.67 12.61
N HIS A 32 17.24 -10.86 13.72
CA HIS A 32 17.83 -10.88 15.05
C HIS A 32 17.85 -12.33 15.55
N MET A 33 19.01 -12.76 16.05
CA MET A 33 19.15 -14.01 16.78
C MET A 33 18.95 -13.71 18.27
N PRO A 34 17.82 -14.12 18.87
CA PRO A 34 17.68 -14.06 20.32
C PRO A 34 18.63 -15.05 20.99
N GLU A 35 18.54 -15.17 22.32
CA GLU A 35 19.40 -16.06 23.13
C GLU A 35 19.55 -17.47 22.53
N PRO A 36 20.73 -18.12 22.72
CA PRO A 36 21.01 -19.44 22.16
C PRO A 36 19.88 -20.45 22.43
N GLY A 37 19.32 -21.02 21.36
CA GLY A 37 18.22 -22.00 21.43
C GLY A 37 16.83 -21.44 21.12
N LYS A 38 16.68 -20.11 21.00
CA LYS A 38 15.44 -19.49 20.52
C LYS A 38 15.45 -19.34 18.99
N LYS A 39 14.26 -19.24 18.38
CA LYS A 39 14.12 -19.08 16.93
C LYS A 39 14.55 -17.66 16.52
N PRO A 40 15.22 -17.48 15.37
CA PRO A 40 15.47 -16.15 14.82
C PRO A 40 14.16 -15.40 14.60
N GLU A 41 14.15 -14.12 14.92
CA GLU A 41 12.99 -13.24 14.77
C GLU A 41 13.36 -11.99 13.96
N LYS A 42 12.39 -11.42 13.25
CA LYS A 42 12.60 -10.13 12.57
C LYS A 42 12.48 -9.01 13.58
N GLU A 43 13.52 -8.18 13.62
CA GLU A 43 13.51 -6.94 14.36
C GLU A 43 13.26 -5.77 13.42
N TYR A 44 12.38 -4.86 13.82
CA TYR A 44 12.02 -3.65 13.10
C TYR A 44 12.64 -2.43 13.77
N HIS A 45 13.16 -1.52 12.96
CA HIS A 45 13.69 -0.22 13.38
C HIS A 45 13.26 0.87 12.40
N SER A 46 13.08 2.08 12.93
CA SER A 46 12.83 3.25 12.09
C SER A 46 14.04 3.54 11.22
N SER A 47 13.85 3.68 9.91
CA SER A 47 14.92 4.02 8.95
C SER A 47 15.51 5.40 9.21
N TYR A 48 14.69 6.32 9.71
CA TYR A 48 15.08 7.71 9.94
C TYR A 48 14.53 8.23 11.28
N SER A 49 15.31 9.05 11.96
CA SER A 49 14.86 9.79 13.15
C SER A 49 14.03 11.03 12.83
N LYS A 50 14.07 11.48 11.56
CA LYS A 50 13.28 12.59 11.01
C LYS A 50 12.88 12.27 9.58
N VAL A 51 11.62 12.57 9.24
CA VAL A 51 11.09 12.40 7.88
C VAL A 51 10.78 13.78 7.30
N GLN A 52 11.34 14.07 6.12
CA GLN A 52 10.95 15.22 5.31
C GLN A 52 10.55 14.70 3.93
N SER A 53 9.34 15.06 3.49
CA SER A 53 8.83 14.72 2.16
C SER A 53 8.40 16.00 1.46
N ASN A 54 8.90 16.18 0.23
CA ASN A 54 8.48 17.26 -0.66
C ASN A 54 7.72 16.61 -1.82
N PHE A 55 6.48 17.02 -2.05
CA PHE A 55 5.69 16.56 -3.19
C PHE A 55 5.07 17.75 -3.93
N GLN A 56 4.92 17.59 -5.24
CA GLN A 56 4.27 18.55 -6.13
C GLN A 56 3.24 17.80 -6.96
N CYS A 57 2.02 18.31 -7.01
CA CYS A 57 0.94 17.82 -7.85
C CYS A 57 0.05 18.99 -8.27
N SER A 58 -0.85 18.77 -9.23
CA SER A 58 -1.87 19.76 -9.56
C SER A 58 -2.90 19.86 -8.42
N PHE A 59 -3.68 20.95 -8.40
CA PHE A 59 -4.77 21.07 -7.43
C PHE A 59 -5.86 20.02 -7.65
N GLU A 60 -6.10 19.66 -8.91
CA GLU A 60 -7.03 18.59 -9.30
C GLU A 60 -6.57 17.25 -8.73
N ASP A 61 -5.27 16.91 -8.87
CA ASP A 61 -4.72 15.67 -8.32
C ASP A 61 -4.82 15.64 -6.79
N LEU A 62 -4.53 16.77 -6.12
CA LEU A 62 -4.65 16.87 -4.66
C LEU A 62 -6.11 16.66 -4.21
N SER A 63 -7.06 17.24 -4.92
CA SER A 63 -8.49 17.06 -4.66
C SER A 63 -8.89 15.59 -4.81
N ASP A 64 -8.47 14.92 -5.87
CA ASP A 64 -8.72 13.49 -6.11
C ASP A 64 -8.16 12.63 -4.97
N ILE A 65 -6.91 12.88 -4.54
CA ILE A 65 -6.27 12.16 -3.44
C ILE A 65 -7.05 12.34 -2.15
N ILE A 66 -7.38 13.58 -1.77
CA ILE A 66 -8.12 13.88 -0.53
C ILE A 66 -9.48 13.18 -0.57
N MET A 67 -10.22 13.35 -1.66
CA MET A 67 -11.55 12.78 -1.82
C MET A 67 -11.52 11.25 -1.68
N LEU A 68 -10.62 10.56 -2.38
CA LEU A 68 -10.47 9.10 -2.30
C LEU A 68 -9.97 8.61 -0.94
N THR A 69 -9.18 9.40 -0.23
CA THR A 69 -8.67 9.03 1.10
C THR A 69 -9.80 8.99 2.13
N PHE A 70 -10.75 9.94 2.04
CA PHE A 70 -11.85 10.05 2.99
C PHE A 70 -13.12 9.32 2.57
N HIS A 71 -13.20 8.80 1.34
CA HIS A 71 -14.36 8.02 0.91
C HIS A 71 -14.48 6.71 1.71
N PRO A 72 -15.67 6.38 2.23
CA PRO A 72 -15.98 5.05 2.72
C PRO A 72 -15.71 3.99 1.66
N TYR A 73 -15.30 2.79 2.08
CA TYR A 73 -14.92 1.71 1.15
C TYR A 73 -16.12 1.27 0.29
N ASP A 74 -17.30 1.22 0.88
CA ASP A 74 -18.58 0.90 0.24
C ASP A 74 -18.94 1.84 -0.92
N GLU A 75 -18.57 3.12 -0.84
CA GLU A 75 -18.87 4.09 -1.91
C GLU A 75 -17.97 3.93 -3.15
N ILE A 76 -16.80 3.33 -3.00
CA ILE A 76 -15.82 3.16 -4.09
C ILE A 76 -15.64 1.70 -4.50
N LYS A 77 -16.34 0.78 -3.86
CA LYS A 77 -16.20 -0.67 -4.05
C LYS A 77 -16.41 -1.06 -5.51
N ASP A 78 -17.48 -0.59 -6.13
CA ASP A 78 -17.80 -0.91 -7.53
C ASP A 78 -16.70 -0.46 -8.49
N LEU A 79 -16.08 0.71 -8.22
CA LEU A 79 -14.96 1.21 -9.03
C LEU A 79 -13.69 0.36 -8.82
N ILE A 80 -13.46 -0.11 -7.59
CA ILE A 80 -12.34 -1.03 -7.30
C ILE A 80 -12.55 -2.34 -8.07
N GLU A 81 -13.74 -2.92 -8.01
CA GLU A 81 -14.07 -4.17 -8.70
C GLU A 81 -13.98 -4.01 -10.22
N GLU A 82 -14.46 -2.90 -10.78
CA GLU A 82 -14.29 -2.58 -12.21
C GLU A 82 -12.80 -2.53 -12.60
N LEU A 83 -11.96 -1.89 -11.78
CA LEU A 83 -10.52 -1.81 -12.02
C LEU A 83 -9.86 -3.20 -11.94
N GLU A 84 -10.21 -4.00 -10.94
CA GLU A 84 -9.74 -5.39 -10.79
C GLU A 84 -10.05 -6.21 -12.03
N GLU A 85 -11.31 -6.19 -12.49
CA GLU A 85 -11.74 -6.93 -13.69
C GLU A 85 -10.97 -6.51 -14.95
N LEU A 86 -10.73 -5.20 -15.14
CA LEU A 86 -9.96 -4.71 -16.29
C LEU A 86 -8.53 -5.26 -16.27
N VAL A 87 -7.89 -5.30 -15.10
CA VAL A 87 -6.53 -5.82 -14.94
C VAL A 87 -6.51 -7.33 -15.14
N GLU A 88 -7.50 -8.07 -14.62
CA GLU A 88 -7.66 -9.52 -14.83
C GLU A 88 -7.84 -9.88 -16.31
N LYS A 89 -8.57 -9.06 -17.07
CA LYS A 89 -8.75 -9.20 -18.53
C LYS A 89 -7.49 -8.84 -19.33
N GLY A 90 -6.38 -8.53 -18.67
CA GLY A 90 -5.08 -8.28 -19.28
C GLY A 90 -4.74 -6.80 -19.51
N ASN A 91 -5.60 -5.86 -19.06
CA ASN A 91 -5.32 -4.44 -19.19
C ASN A 91 -4.39 -3.96 -18.08
N HIS A 92 -3.09 -4.18 -18.25
CA HIS A 92 -2.10 -3.84 -17.22
C HIS A 92 -1.55 -2.41 -17.32
N SER A 93 -1.87 -1.64 -18.37
CA SER A 93 -1.26 -0.32 -18.61
C SER A 93 -2.04 0.80 -17.95
N MET A 94 -1.39 1.61 -17.13
CA MET A 94 -2.00 2.78 -16.47
C MET A 94 -2.68 3.71 -17.50
N SER A 95 -2.04 3.98 -18.64
CA SER A 95 -2.59 4.84 -19.69
C SER A 95 -3.84 4.30 -20.37
N SER A 96 -3.99 2.97 -20.41
CA SER A 96 -5.14 2.29 -20.99
C SER A 96 -6.29 2.25 -19.99
N LEU A 97 -5.97 1.99 -18.71
CA LEU A 97 -6.93 1.99 -17.61
C LEU A 97 -7.54 3.37 -17.37
N THR A 98 -6.73 4.43 -17.39
CA THR A 98 -7.24 5.81 -17.25
C THR A 98 -8.24 6.19 -18.34
N ARG A 99 -7.99 5.77 -19.59
CA ARG A 99 -8.94 5.93 -20.69
C ARG A 99 -10.20 5.09 -20.51
N SER A 100 -10.04 3.83 -20.08
CA SER A 100 -11.16 2.90 -19.92
C SER A 100 -12.13 3.37 -18.85
N MET A 101 -11.61 3.85 -17.71
CA MET A 101 -12.42 4.32 -16.58
C MET A 101 -12.80 5.81 -16.70
N ASN A 102 -12.24 6.53 -17.68
CA ASN A 102 -12.35 7.98 -17.81
C ASN A 102 -11.99 8.73 -16.50
N LYS A 103 -10.84 8.38 -15.93
CA LYS A 103 -10.31 8.94 -14.66
C LYS A 103 -8.87 9.43 -14.82
N SER A 104 -8.46 10.34 -13.94
CA SER A 104 -7.08 10.81 -13.90
C SER A 104 -6.11 9.67 -13.53
N PRO A 105 -4.84 9.72 -13.96
CA PRO A 105 -3.83 8.73 -13.57
C PRO A 105 -3.63 8.62 -12.06
N ILE A 106 -3.78 9.73 -11.32
CA ILE A 106 -3.67 9.72 -9.87
C ILE A 106 -4.88 9.03 -9.23
N TYR A 107 -6.08 9.24 -9.76
CA TYR A 107 -7.30 8.61 -9.28
C TYR A 107 -7.23 7.09 -9.44
N VAL A 108 -6.89 6.60 -10.64
CA VAL A 108 -6.75 5.14 -10.88
C VAL A 108 -5.67 4.54 -9.97
N ARG A 109 -4.55 5.25 -9.75
CA ARG A 109 -3.48 4.81 -8.85
C ARG A 109 -3.94 4.75 -7.40
N ALA A 110 -4.65 5.77 -6.93
CA ALA A 110 -5.17 5.84 -5.57
C ALA A 110 -6.26 4.78 -5.33
N LEU A 111 -7.14 4.56 -6.31
CA LEU A 111 -8.15 3.51 -6.29
C LEU A 111 -7.51 2.12 -6.20
N ALA A 112 -6.49 1.85 -7.02
CA ALA A 112 -5.76 0.59 -6.99
C ALA A 112 -5.12 0.30 -5.62
N ARG A 113 -4.58 1.33 -4.96
CA ARG A 113 -3.97 1.18 -3.62
C ARG A 113 -4.97 0.84 -2.52
N ARG A 114 -6.28 0.97 -2.77
CA ARG A 114 -7.35 0.55 -1.87
C ARG A 114 -7.83 -0.88 -2.15
N SER A 115 -7.38 -1.51 -3.23
CA SER A 115 -7.62 -2.92 -3.50
C SER A 115 -6.55 -3.77 -2.82
N PRO A 116 -6.92 -4.80 -2.04
CA PRO A 116 -5.98 -5.79 -1.54
C PRO A 116 -5.47 -6.74 -2.64
N LYS A 117 -6.10 -6.76 -3.82
CA LYS A 117 -5.76 -7.65 -4.94
C LYS A 117 -4.85 -7.01 -5.97
N LEU A 118 -4.62 -5.70 -5.91
CA LEU A 118 -3.83 -4.99 -6.92
C LEU A 118 -2.51 -4.48 -6.37
N THR A 119 -1.46 -4.59 -7.19
CA THR A 119 -0.17 -3.93 -6.97
C THR A 119 0.11 -2.93 -8.08
N VAL A 120 0.50 -1.71 -7.66
CA VAL A 120 0.95 -0.65 -8.55
C VAL A 120 2.45 -0.78 -8.82
N MET A 121 2.83 -1.11 -10.06
CA MET A 121 4.22 -1.21 -10.50
C MET A 121 4.58 -0.11 -11.50
N GLY A 122 4.79 1.12 -11.00
CA GLY A 122 5.13 2.28 -11.84
C GLY A 122 3.98 2.68 -12.76
N GLN A 123 4.09 2.35 -14.06
CA GLN A 123 3.06 2.59 -15.08
C GLN A 123 2.17 1.37 -15.36
N ARG A 124 2.29 0.33 -14.53
CA ARG A 124 1.51 -0.90 -14.67
C ARG A 124 0.75 -1.26 -13.40
N LEU A 125 -0.33 -2.00 -13.59
CA LEU A 125 -1.12 -2.64 -12.53
C LEU A 125 -1.09 -4.15 -12.72
N LYS A 126 -0.92 -4.88 -11.63
CA LYS A 126 -0.92 -6.33 -11.59
C LYS A 126 -1.88 -6.82 -10.52
N ILE A 127 -2.45 -8.00 -10.74
CA ILE A 127 -3.09 -8.77 -9.68
C ILE A 127 -1.99 -9.36 -8.78
N ASN A 128 -2.20 -9.28 -7.48
CA ASN A 128 -1.37 -9.91 -6.48
C ASN A 128 -1.50 -11.42 -6.67
N GLU A 129 -0.38 -12.09 -6.92
CA GLU A 129 -0.34 -13.55 -6.82
C GLU A 129 -0.68 -13.88 -5.37
N GLU A 130 -1.74 -14.67 -5.12
CA GLU A 130 -2.07 -15.14 -3.78
C GLU A 130 -0.81 -15.70 -3.15
N THR A 131 -0.28 -15.00 -2.17
CA THR A 131 0.89 -15.46 -1.43
C THR A 131 0.35 -16.45 -0.41
N GLU A 132 0.47 -17.74 -0.71
CA GLU A 132 0.25 -18.84 0.25
C GLU A 132 1.03 -18.64 1.56
#